data_AF-F3ZN50-F1
#
_entry.id   AF-F3ZN50-F1
#
_cell.length_a   1.000
_cell.length_b   1.000
_cell.length_c   1.000
_cell.angle_alpha   90.00
_cell.angle_beta   90.00
_cell.angle_gamma   90.00
#
_symmetry.space_group_name_H-M   'P 1'
#
loop_
_entity.id
_entity.type
_entity.pdbx_description
1 polymer ?
#
loop_
_entity_poly.entity_id
_entity_poly.type
_entity_poly.pdbx_seq_one_letter_code
_entity_poly.pdbx_strand_id
1 'polypeptide(L)'
;MAETADEEIERLEAERHSYSETFKNTSDTDAVTRAHLQSEMDRRTDRIQELQQHQPLGFLARWGLRAASLALLWGAWEVGPWWAKTGCVLLAAFLAFYSLG
;
A
#
# COMPACT_ATOMS: atom_id res chain seq x y z
N MET A 1 17.22 4.46 18.68
CA MET A 1 16.72 3.64 17.56
C MET A 1 15.46 4.32 17.09
N ALA A 2 15.41 4.79 15.85
CA ALA A 2 14.21 5.44 15.31
C ALA A 2 13.18 4.36 14.98
N GLU A 3 11.94 4.53 15.46
CA GLU A 3 10.80 3.67 15.14
C GLU A 3 10.61 3.64 13.62
N THR A 4 10.53 2.45 13.03
CA THR A 4 10.39 2.30 11.58
C THR A 4 8.96 2.64 11.15
N ALA A 5 8.76 3.11 9.91
CA ALA A 5 7.42 3.47 9.43
C ALA A 5 6.41 2.31 9.51
N ASP A 6 6.88 1.06 9.42
CA ASP A 6 6.06 -0.13 9.58
C ASP A 6 5.61 -0.34 11.04
N GLU A 7 6.51 -0.16 12.02
CA GLU A 7 6.18 -0.25 13.45
C GLU A 7 5.18 0.83 13.86
N GLU A 8 5.34 2.04 13.32
CA GLU A 8 4.41 3.16 13.55
C GLU A 8 3.02 2.85 12.95
N ILE A 9 2.95 2.27 11.75
CA ILE A 9 1.69 1.83 11.14
C ILE A 9 1.03 0.74 11.98
N GLU A 10 1.77 -0.27 12.41
CA GLU A 10 1.24 -1.37 13.24
C GLU A 10 0.67 -0.85 14.57
N ARG A 11 1.38 0.09 15.22
CA ARG A 11 0.88 0.76 16.43
C ARG A 11 -0.41 1.52 16.15
N LEU A 12 -0.46 2.33 15.10
CA LEU A 12 -1.63 3.11 14.73
C LEU A 12 -2.83 2.23 14.36
N GLU A 13 -2.60 1.08 13.72
CA GLU A 13 -3.63 0.09 13.41
C GLU A 13 -4.18 -0.58 14.67
N ALA A 14 -3.31 -0.94 15.61
CA ALA A 14 -3.70 -1.50 16.90
C ALA A 14 -4.54 -0.49 17.72
N GLU A 15 -4.13 0.78 17.76
CA GLU A 15 -4.90 1.85 18.39
C GLU A 15 -6.26 2.01 17.70
N ARG A 16 -6.30 2.13 16.36
CA ARG A 16 -7.57 2.23 15.61
C ARG A 16 -8.49 1.06 15.89
N HIS A 17 -7.95 -0.16 16.01
CA HIS A 17 -8.72 -1.34 16.35
C HIS A 17 -9.34 -1.24 17.75
N SER A 18 -8.59 -0.75 18.74
CA SER A 18 -9.10 -0.50 20.09
C SER A 18 -10.24 0.53 20.10
N TYR A 19 -10.10 1.63 19.35
CA TYR A 19 -11.17 2.63 19.21
C TYR A 19 -12.41 2.08 18.48
N SER A 20 -12.22 1.25 17.46
CA SER A 20 -13.29 0.56 16.74
C SER A 20 -14.08 -0.39 17.64
N GLU A 21 -13.40 -1.20 18.46
CA GLU A 21 -14.04 -2.07 19.45
C GLU A 21 -14.81 -1.25 20.48
N THR A 22 -14.24 -0.14 20.93
CA THR A 22 -14.93 0.80 21.83
C THR A 22 -16.17 1.41 21.18
N PHE A 23 -16.09 1.80 19.90
CA PHE A 23 -17.20 2.35 19.13
C PHE A 23 -18.35 1.37 18.98
N LYS A 24 -18.05 0.09 18.64
CA LYS A 24 -19.05 -0.98 18.54
C LYS A 24 -19.80 -1.21 19.85
N ASN A 25 -19.11 -1.06 20.98
CA ASN A 25 -19.67 -1.23 22.32
C ASN A 25 -20.31 0.07 22.87
N THR A 26 -20.19 1.18 22.16
CA THR A 26 -20.79 2.46 22.57
C THR A 26 -22.23 2.54 22.05
N SER A 27 -23.16 2.86 22.95
CA SER A 27 -24.59 2.99 22.62
C SER A 27 -24.83 3.93 21.43
N ASP A 28 -25.73 3.54 20.52
CA ASP A 28 -26.14 4.37 19.39
C ASP A 28 -26.75 5.71 19.82
N THR A 29 -27.25 5.80 21.05
CA THR A 29 -27.81 7.02 21.63
C THR A 29 -26.76 8.01 22.12
N ASP A 30 -25.50 7.58 22.31
CA ASP A 30 -24.40 8.46 22.71
C ASP A 30 -23.67 9.00 21.47
N ALA A 31 -24.34 9.91 20.78
CA ALA A 31 -23.86 10.49 19.53
C ALA A 31 -22.53 11.26 19.69
N VAL A 32 -22.28 11.87 20.86
CA VAL A 32 -21.08 12.66 21.11
C VAL A 32 -19.86 11.75 21.23
N THR A 33 -19.95 10.70 22.06
CA THR A 33 -18.86 9.74 22.23
C THR A 33 -18.59 9.00 20.92
N ARG A 34 -19.64 8.62 20.18
CA ARG A 34 -19.47 7.99 18.86
C ARG A 34 -18.80 8.90 17.84
N ALA A 35 -19.20 10.17 17.75
CA ALA A 35 -18.57 11.13 16.86
C ALA A 35 -17.08 11.36 17.22
N HIS A 36 -16.75 11.40 18.51
CA HIS A 36 -15.38 11.50 18.98
C HIS A 36 -14.54 10.27 18.58
N LEU A 37 -15.05 9.07 18.85
CA LEU A 37 -14.38 7.81 18.49
C LEU A 37 -14.19 7.67 16.97
N GLN A 38 -15.18 8.07 16.18
CA GLN A 38 -15.09 8.12 14.72
C GLN A 38 -13.97 9.08 14.28
N SER A 39 -13.93 10.30 14.82
CA SER A 39 -12.88 11.28 14.51
C SER A 39 -11.47 10.77 14.86
N GLU A 40 -11.32 10.04 15.97
CA GLU A 40 -10.03 9.47 16.38
C GLU A 40 -9.59 8.30 15.48
N MET A 41 -10.54 7.52 14.96
CA MET A 41 -10.28 6.47 13.96
C MET A 41 -9.90 7.05 12.60
N ASP A 42 -10.58 8.11 12.17
CA ASP A 42 -10.32 8.79 10.90
C ASP A 42 -8.93 9.43 10.93
N ARG A 43 -8.60 10.15 12.01
CA ARG A 43 -7.27 10.76 12.20
C ARG A 43 -6.13 9.75 12.10
N ARG A 44 -6.29 8.55 12.68
CA ARG A 44 -5.28 7.49 12.60
C ARG A 44 -5.22 6.87 11.22
N THR A 45 -6.36 6.73 10.55
CA THR A 45 -6.42 6.26 9.16
C THR A 45 -5.69 7.21 8.22
N ASP A 46 -5.89 8.53 8.37
CA ASP A 46 -5.19 9.55 7.60
C ASP A 46 -3.67 9.48 7.84
N ARG A 47 -3.25 9.30 9.10
CA ARG A 47 -1.84 9.16 9.44
C ARG A 47 -1.20 7.90 8.86
N ILE A 48 -1.91 6.77 8.88
CA ILE A 48 -1.47 5.53 8.24
C ILE A 48 -1.34 5.74 6.72
N GLN A 49 -2.30 6.39 6.09
CA GLN A 49 -2.23 6.70 4.65
C GLN A 49 -1.05 7.60 4.30
N GLU A 50 -0.77 8.61 5.12
CA GLU A 50 0.40 9.48 4.94
C GLU A 50 1.70 8.67 5.03
N LEU A 51 1.82 7.80 6.03
CA LEU A 51 2.99 6.93 6.19
C LEU A 51 3.12 5.93 5.03
N GLN A 52 2.01 5.38 4.53
CA GLN A 52 1.98 4.47 3.38
C GLN A 52 2.33 5.18 2.06
N GLN A 53 1.90 6.43 1.85
CA GLN A 53 2.24 7.20 0.65
C GLN A 53 3.74 7.52 0.57
N HIS A 54 4.40 7.67 1.72
CA HIS A 54 5.83 7.91 1.80
C HIS A 54 6.67 6.63 1.89
N GLN A 55 6.05 5.44 1.91
CA GLN A 55 6.81 4.20 1.90
C GLN A 55 7.35 3.91 0.50
N PRO A 56 8.67 3.61 0.37
CA PRO A 56 9.20 3.04 -0.86
C PRO A 56 8.49 1.70 -1.10
N LEU A 57 8.25 1.37 -2.38
CA LEU A 57 7.53 0.17 -2.82
C LEU A 57 7.83 -1.04 -1.90
N GLY A 58 6.80 -1.54 -1.22
CA GLY A 58 6.92 -2.68 -0.31
C GLY A 58 7.53 -3.89 -1.02
N PHE A 59 8.17 -4.78 -0.27
CA PHE A 59 8.90 -5.94 -0.80
C PHE A 59 8.07 -6.73 -1.85
N LEU A 60 6.80 -7.00 -1.57
CA LEU A 60 5.88 -7.68 -2.48
C LEU A 60 5.61 -6.90 -3.77
N ALA A 61 5.49 -5.58 -3.70
CA ALA A 61 5.29 -4.74 -4.87
C ALA A 61 6.54 -4.76 -5.78
N ARG A 62 7.74 -4.69 -5.19
CA ARG A 62 9.00 -4.83 -5.95
C ARG A 62 9.12 -6.19 -6.63
N TRP A 63 8.77 -7.27 -5.94
CA TRP A 63 8.75 -8.62 -6.55
C TRP A 63 7.67 -8.78 -7.61
N GLY A 64 6.49 -8.19 -7.41
CA GLY A 64 5.43 -8.15 -8.42
C GLY A 64 5.86 -7.42 -9.69
N LEU A 65 6.52 -6.27 -9.57
CA LEU A 65 7.11 -5.53 -10.68
C LEU A 65 8.18 -6.34 -11.42
N ARG A 66 9.01 -7.11 -10.69
CA ARG A 66 10.01 -8.01 -11.28
C ARG A 66 9.40 -9.22 -11.98
N ALA A 67 8.37 -9.82 -11.41
CA ALA A 67 7.64 -10.91 -12.05
C ALA A 67 6.92 -10.43 -13.31
N ALA A 68 6.32 -9.24 -13.27
CA ALA A 68 5.68 -8.61 -14.42
C ALA A 68 6.68 -8.28 -15.53
N SER A 69 7.88 -7.77 -15.21
CA SER A 69 8.91 -7.51 -16.21
C SER A 69 9.44 -8.81 -16.85
N LEU A 70 9.62 -9.88 -16.07
CA LEU A 70 9.97 -11.20 -16.59
C LEU A 70 8.85 -11.80 -17.47
N ALA A 71 7.59 -11.66 -17.07
CA ALA A 71 6.43 -12.12 -17.84
C ALA A 71 6.30 -11.36 -19.17
N LEU A 72 6.57 -10.05 -19.19
CA LEU A 72 6.59 -9.23 -20.41
C LEU A 72 7.75 -9.61 -21.34
N LEU A 73 8.93 -9.89 -20.79
CA LEU A 73 10.08 -10.38 -21.57
C LEU A 73 9.79 -11.76 -22.18
N TRP A 74 9.18 -12.66 -21.40
CA TRP A 74 8.78 -13.99 -21.88
C TRP A 74 7.66 -13.91 -22.94
N GLY A 75 6.65 -13.07 -22.71
CA GLY A 75 5.56 -12.82 -23.66
C GLY A 75 6.02 -12.14 -24.96
N ALA A 76 7.03 -11.26 -24.88
CA ALA A 76 7.67 -10.67 -26.06
C ALA A 76 8.43 -11.69 -26.92
N TRP A 77 8.83 -12.81 -26.32
CA TRP A 77 9.48 -13.91 -27.03
C TRP A 77 8.49 -14.74 -27.83
N GLU A 78 7.28 -14.97 -27.31
CA GLU A 78 6.25 -15.79 -27.97
C GLU A 78 5.33 -15.03 -28.94
N VAL A 79 5.07 -13.72 -28.74
CA VAL A 79 4.00 -13.04 -29.49
C VAL A 79 4.46 -11.75 -30.18
N GLY A 80 4.39 -11.76 -31.52
CA GLY A 80 4.03 -10.59 -32.30
C GLY A 80 5.13 -9.81 -33.04
N PRO A 81 4.72 -8.93 -33.96
CA PRO A 81 5.59 -8.12 -34.82
C PRO A 81 6.59 -7.24 -34.05
N TRP A 82 7.67 -6.82 -34.73
CA TRP A 82 8.83 -6.16 -34.12
C TRP A 82 8.52 -4.94 -33.24
N TRP A 83 7.43 -4.20 -33.53
CA TRP A 83 6.98 -3.06 -32.74
C TRP A 83 6.40 -3.45 -31.36
N ALA A 84 5.78 -4.62 -31.24
CA ALA A 84 5.27 -5.15 -29.96
C ALA A 84 6.43 -5.56 -29.03
N LYS A 85 7.51 -6.11 -29.60
CA LYS A 85 8.73 -6.45 -28.87
C LYS A 85 9.38 -5.22 -28.24
N THR A 86 9.51 -4.13 -29.00
CA THR A 86 10.04 -2.86 -28.48
C THR A 86 9.15 -2.27 -27.39
N GLY A 87 7.83 -2.36 -27.51
CA GLY A 87 6.90 -1.92 -26.47
C GLY A 87 7.05 -2.71 -25.17
N CYS A 88 7.12 -4.04 -25.26
CA CYS A 88 7.32 -4.91 -24.10
C CYS A 88 8.69 -4.70 -23.43
N VAL A 89 9.76 -4.48 -24.19
CA VAL A 89 11.10 -4.20 -23.65
C VAL A 89 11.13 -2.87 -22.92
N LEU A 90 10.51 -1.82 -23.48
CA LEU A 90 10.41 -0.52 -22.81
C LEU A 90 9.56 -0.60 -21.54
N LEU A 91 8.44 -1.33 -21.57
CA LEU A 91 7.59 -1.54 -20.40
C LEU A 91 8.31 -2.36 -19.33
N ALA A 92 9.05 -3.40 -19.71
CA ALA A 92 9.87 -4.18 -18.78
C ALA A 92 11.00 -3.36 -18.15
N ALA A 93 11.67 -2.50 -18.94
CA ALA A 93 12.71 -1.59 -18.44
C ALA A 93 12.13 -0.54 -17.48
N PHE A 94 10.95 0.01 -17.79
CA PHE A 94 10.22 0.93 -16.93
C PHE A 94 9.86 0.27 -15.60
N LEU A 95 9.25 -0.92 -15.62
CA LEU A 95 8.91 -1.67 -14.43
C LEU A 95 10.15 -2.05 -13.60
N ALA A 96 11.25 -2.45 -14.25
CA ALA A 96 12.50 -2.75 -13.58
C ALA A 96 13.10 -1.50 -12.89
N PHE A 97 13.07 -0.34 -13.55
CA PHE A 97 13.53 0.94 -12.99
C PHE A 97 12.72 1.32 -11.74
N TYR A 98 11.39 1.21 -11.78
CA TYR A 98 10.55 1.47 -10.61
C TYR A 98 10.75 0.44 -9.49
N SER A 99 11.19 -0.79 -9.80
CA SER A 99 11.50 -1.80 -8.77
C SER A 99 12.82 -1.56 -8.00
N LEU A 100 13.68 -0.66 -8.49
CA LEU A 100 14.95 -0.28 -7.88
C LEU A 100 14.84 0.87 -6.87
N GLY A 101 13.72 1.60 -6.90
CA GLY A 101 13.36 2.67 -5.94
C GLY A 101 12.83 2.14 -4.61
#